data_AF-A0A2D5XNQ5-F1
#
_entry.id   AF-A0A2D5XNQ5-F1
#
_cell.length_a   1.000
_cell.length_b   1.000
_cell.length_c   1.000
_cell.angle_alpha   90.00
_cell.angle_beta   90.00
_cell.angle_gamma   90.00
#
_symmetry.space_group_name_H-M   'P 1'
#
loop_
_entity.id
_entity.type
_entity.pdbx_description
1 polymer ?
#
loop_
_entity_poly.entity_id
_entity_poly.type
_entity_poly.pdbx_seq_one_letter_code
_entity_poly.pdbx_strand_id
1 'polypeptide(L)'
;MNTRRALLIIGLIFVALIAAAKVTSSNGLDQLEQHLAKQGWEKGQLTLLNGGYSSNLFSQTAHGRYESSDPARLGKVTIKIQRGTPLQAWSVANYGYLPISK
;
A
#
# COMPACT_ATOMS: atom_id res chain seq x y z
N MET A 1 12.10 -18.60 -37.36
CA MET A 1 11.24 -18.60 -36.15
C MET A 1 9.89 -18.02 -36.54
N ASN A 2 8.80 -18.81 -36.48
CA ASN A 2 7.50 -18.39 -37.02
C ASN A 2 6.92 -17.23 -36.22
N THR A 3 6.50 -16.16 -36.90
CA THR A 3 5.88 -14.95 -36.33
C THR A 3 4.73 -15.25 -35.35
N ARG A 4 3.99 -16.34 -35.56
CA ARG A 4 2.97 -16.85 -34.62
C ARG A 4 3.52 -17.27 -33.26
N ARG A 5 4.71 -17.88 -33.19
CA ARG A 5 5.37 -18.26 -31.93
C ARG A 5 5.88 -17.03 -31.18
N ALA A 6 6.39 -16.03 -31.91
CA ALA A 6 6.84 -14.77 -31.31
C ALA A 6 5.67 -14.00 -30.66
N LEU A 7 4.52 -13.92 -31.32
CA LEU A 7 3.30 -13.29 -30.78
C LEU A 7 2.78 -13.98 -29.51
N LEU A 8 2.79 -15.31 -29.46
CA LEU A 8 2.39 -16.07 -28.28
C LEU A 8 3.33 -15.83 -27.08
N ILE A 9 4.65 -15.77 -27.32
CA ILE A 9 5.64 -15.48 -26.28
C ILE A 9 5.45 -14.05 -25.75
N ILE A 10 5.25 -13.07 -26.63
CA ILE A 10 5.00 -11.68 -26.24
C ILE A 10 3.70 -11.57 -25.42
N GLY A 11 2.63 -12.24 -25.85
CA GLY A 11 1.37 -12.29 -25.10
C GLY A 11 1.54 -12.90 -23.71
N LEU A 12 2.28 -14.01 -23.59
CA LEU A 12 2.58 -14.64 -22.30
C LEU A 12 3.42 -13.74 -21.39
N ILE A 13 4.41 -13.03 -21.93
CA ILE A 13 5.22 -12.06 -21.19
C ILE A 13 4.33 -10.92 -20.69
N PHE A 14 3.42 -10.42 -21.52
CA PHE A 14 2.51 -9.33 -21.15
C PHE A 14 1.55 -9.75 -20.04
N VAL A 15 0.97 -10.96 -20.12
CA VAL A 15 0.11 -11.53 -19.07
C VAL A 15 0.90 -11.76 -17.77
N ALA A 16 2.14 -12.25 -17.86
CA ALA A 16 3.01 -12.43 -16.68
C ALA A 16 3.36 -11.09 -16.02
N LEU A 17 3.62 -10.04 -16.80
CA LEU A 17 3.86 -8.68 -16.30
C LEU A 17 2.62 -8.09 -15.61
N ILE A 18 1.43 -8.29 -16.19
CA ILE A 18 0.16 -7.84 -15.60
C ILE A 18 -0.12 -8.61 -14.29
N ALA A 19 0.11 -9.91 -14.27
CA ALA A 19 -0.07 -10.74 -13.08
C ALA A 19 0.90 -10.34 -11.96
N ALA A 20 2.19 -10.12 -12.29
CA ALA A 20 3.18 -9.63 -11.33
C ALA A 20 2.81 -8.25 -10.79
N ALA A 21 2.31 -7.34 -11.62
CA ALA A 21 1.85 -6.02 -11.19
C ALA A 21 0.65 -6.10 -10.22
N LYS A 22 -0.32 -6.98 -10.49
CA LYS A 22 -1.48 -7.20 -9.58
C LYS A 22 -1.06 -7.82 -8.25
N VAL A 23 -0.21 -8.84 -8.26
CA VAL A 23 0.27 -9.51 -7.02
C VAL A 23 1.12 -8.56 -6.17
N THR A 24 1.91 -7.70 -6.79
CA THR A 24 2.71 -6.70 -6.06
C THR A 24 1.83 -5.60 -5.45
N SER A 25 0.62 -5.37 -5.97
CA SER A 25 -0.35 -4.44 -5.39
C SER A 25 -1.05 -4.98 -4.15
N SER A 26 -1.28 -6.30 -4.03
CA SER A 26 -1.94 -6.87 -2.84
C SER A 26 -0.98 -6.99 -1.66
N ASN A 27 0.26 -7.43 -1.90
CA ASN A 27 1.25 -7.67 -0.85
C ASN A 27 1.55 -6.42 0.00
N GLY A 28 1.40 -5.23 -0.56
CA GLY A 28 1.61 -3.98 0.16
C GLY A 28 0.49 -3.60 1.13
N LEU A 29 -0.76 -3.94 0.79
CA LEU A 29 -1.91 -3.74 1.65
C LEU A 29 -1.93 -4.77 2.79
N ASP A 30 -1.47 -5.98 2.51
CA ASP A 30 -1.37 -7.05 3.52
C ASP A 30 -0.31 -6.72 4.58
N GLN A 31 0.82 -6.11 4.19
CA GLN A 31 1.82 -5.61 5.15
C GLN A 31 1.30 -4.45 6.00
N LEU A 32 0.49 -3.57 5.41
CA LEU A 32 -0.18 -2.49 6.16
C LEU A 32 -1.09 -3.07 7.24
N GLU A 33 -1.88 -4.08 6.90
CA GLU A 33 -2.80 -4.74 7.84
C GLU A 33 -2.05 -5.39 9.01
N GLN A 34 -0.96 -6.12 8.73
CA GLN A 34 -0.11 -6.68 9.78
C GLN A 34 0.51 -5.60 10.67
N HIS A 35 0.89 -4.46 10.10
CA HIS A 35 1.49 -3.35 10.87
C HIS A 35 0.45 -2.64 11.74
N LEU A 36 -0.76 -2.44 11.23
CA LEU A 36 -1.89 -1.91 11.97
C LEU A 36 -2.26 -2.84 13.14
N ALA A 37 -2.37 -4.15 12.87
CA ALA A 37 -2.65 -5.15 13.90
C ALA A 37 -1.59 -5.16 15.01
N LYS A 38 -0.29 -5.04 14.67
CA LYS A 38 0.80 -4.91 15.66
C LYS A 38 0.69 -3.68 16.55
N GLN A 39 0.09 -2.59 16.06
CA GLN A 39 -0.14 -1.37 16.83
C GLN A 39 -1.49 -1.40 17.58
N GLY A 40 -2.22 -2.52 17.50
CA GLY A 40 -3.54 -2.69 18.10
C GLY A 40 -4.64 -1.94 17.36
N TRP A 41 -4.49 -1.75 16.05
CA TRP A 41 -5.48 -1.11 15.19
C TRP A 41 -6.10 -2.12 14.25
N GLU A 42 -7.43 -2.10 14.15
CA GLU A 42 -8.15 -2.83 13.12
C GLU A 42 -8.43 -1.91 11.94
N LYS A 43 -8.27 -2.40 10.72
CA LYS A 43 -8.52 -1.62 9.49
C LYS A 43 -9.97 -1.11 9.43
N GLY A 44 -10.93 -1.85 9.98
CA GLY A 44 -12.34 -1.44 10.05
C GLY A 44 -12.61 -0.26 10.98
N GLN A 45 -11.67 0.06 11.87
CA GLN A 45 -11.77 1.17 12.82
C GLN A 45 -11.12 2.47 12.30
N LEU A 46 -10.63 2.46 11.05
CA LEU A 46 -9.95 3.60 10.44
C LEU A 46 -10.72 4.10 9.23
N THR A 47 -11.28 5.30 9.35
CA THR A 47 -11.95 5.99 8.24
C THR A 47 -10.95 6.90 7.53
N LEU A 48 -10.75 6.71 6.22
CA LEU A 48 -9.84 7.56 5.45
C LEU A 48 -10.39 9.00 5.37
N LEU A 49 -9.64 9.98 5.87
CA LEU A 49 -9.96 11.40 5.76
C LEU A 49 -9.38 12.02 4.50
N ASN A 50 -8.09 11.77 4.24
CA ASN A 50 -7.38 12.29 3.09
C ASN A 50 -6.21 11.36 2.75
N GLY A 51 -5.82 11.28 1.49
CA GLY A 51 -4.67 10.50 1.06
C GLY A 51 -4.09 10.99 -0.24
N GLY A 52 -2.90 10.49 -0.55
CA GLY A 52 -2.20 10.86 -1.76
C GLY A 52 -1.04 9.94 -2.08
N TYR A 53 -0.53 10.11 -3.30
CA TYR A 53 0.60 9.35 -3.83
C TYR A 53 1.66 10.32 -4.33
N SER A 54 2.93 10.01 -4.04
CA SER A 54 4.08 10.72 -4.60
C SER A 54 5.12 9.70 -5.06
N SER A 55 5.68 9.91 -6.25
CA SER A 55 6.74 9.08 -6.81
C SER A 55 8.00 9.91 -7.06
N ASN A 56 9.16 9.30 -6.85
CA ASN A 56 10.46 9.81 -7.29
C ASN A 56 11.20 8.69 -8.04
N LEU A 57 12.38 8.98 -8.59
CA LEU A 57 13.17 8.05 -9.40
C LEU A 57 13.46 6.70 -8.70
N PHE A 58 13.56 6.69 -7.37
CA PHE A 58 14.02 5.54 -6.59
C PHE A 58 12.96 4.96 -5.64
N SER A 59 11.79 5.59 -5.52
CA SER A 59 10.76 5.17 -4.58
C SER A 59 9.38 5.72 -4.91
N GLN A 60 8.37 5.03 -4.42
CA GLN A 60 6.99 5.50 -4.42
C GLN A 60 6.48 5.53 -2.99
N THR A 61 5.70 6.54 -2.67
CA THR A 61 5.13 6.76 -1.34
C THR A 61 3.64 6.97 -1.47
N ALA A 62 2.87 6.27 -0.65
CA ALA A 62 1.46 6.48 -0.41
C ALA A 62 1.31 7.02 1.01
N HIS A 63 0.44 8.01 1.20
CA HIS A 63 0.14 8.52 2.53
C HIS A 63 -1.37 8.61 2.70
N GLY A 64 -1.83 8.33 3.91
CA GLY A 64 -3.24 8.43 4.29
C GLY A 64 -3.35 8.97 5.71
N ARG A 65 -4.22 9.94 5.90
CA ARG A 65 -4.70 10.36 7.21
C ARG A 65 -6.06 9.70 7.44
N TYR A 66 -6.18 9.01 8.55
CA TYR A 66 -7.34 8.25 8.96
C TYR A 66 -7.87 8.82 10.27
N GLU A 67 -9.18 8.77 10.46
CA GLU A 67 -9.83 9.03 11.74
C GLU A 67 -10.16 7.69 12.38
N SER A 68 -9.83 7.58 13.66
CA SER A 68 -10.21 6.44 14.48
C SER A 68 -11.68 6.52 14.81
N SER A 69 -12.42 5.44 14.53
CA SER A 69 -13.75 5.20 15.07
C SER A 69 -13.72 4.31 16.33
N ASP A 70 -12.54 3.94 16.83
CA ASP A 70 -12.40 3.18 18.08
C ASP A 70 -12.80 4.08 19.28
N PRO A 71 -13.87 3.73 20.03
CA PRO A 71 -14.30 4.49 21.20
C PRO A 71 -13.24 4.54 22.32
N ALA A 72 -12.30 3.59 22.35
CA ALA A 72 -11.20 3.58 23.32
C ALA A 72 -10.02 4.48 22.90
N ARG A 73 -9.88 4.80 21.61
CA ARG A 73 -8.73 5.52 21.04
C ARG A 73 -9.16 6.55 20.01
N LEU A 74 -9.93 7.55 20.46
CA LEU A 74 -10.41 8.65 19.62
C LEU A 74 -9.25 9.56 19.20
N GLY A 75 -9.02 9.66 17.89
CA GLY A 75 -7.85 10.35 17.37
C GLY A 75 -7.73 10.30 15.86
N LYS A 76 -6.71 10.96 15.35
CA LYS A 76 -6.31 10.89 13.93
C LYS A 76 -5.02 10.10 13.82
N VAL A 77 -5.00 9.16 12.88
CA VAL A 77 -3.86 8.32 12.55
C VAL A 77 -3.30 8.76 11.21
N THR A 78 -2.01 9.03 11.13
CA THR A 78 -1.33 9.28 9.87
C THR A 78 -0.46 8.08 9.53
N ILE A 79 -0.67 7.50 8.36
CA ILE A 79 0.07 6.34 7.87
C ILE A 79 0.79 6.78 6.59
N LYS A 80 2.09 6.53 6.56
CA LYS A 80 2.91 6.69 5.36
C LYS A 80 3.49 5.33 5.00
N ILE A 81 3.26 4.91 3.78
CA ILE A 81 3.74 3.65 3.22
C ILE A 81 4.69 3.99 2.07
N GLN A 82 5.83 3.32 2.01
CA GLN A 82 6.85 3.56 0.99
C GLN A 82 7.28 2.24 0.36
N ARG A 83 7.63 2.27 -0.93
CA ARG A 83 8.32 1.17 -1.61
C ARG A 83 9.50 1.70 -2.41
N GLY A 84 10.62 0.97 -2.42
CA GLY A 84 11.71 1.22 -3.36
C GLY A 84 11.38 0.70 -4.76
N THR A 85 11.78 1.43 -5.81
CA THR A 85 11.69 0.94 -7.20
C THR A 85 12.91 0.07 -7.55
N PRO A 86 12.79 -0.87 -8.52
CA PRO A 86 11.60 -1.20 -9.30
C PRO A 86 10.73 -2.32 -8.72
N LEU A 87 11.19 -3.08 -7.72
CA LEU A 87 10.53 -4.34 -7.28
C LEU A 87 10.50 -4.55 -5.75
N GLN A 88 10.48 -3.50 -4.94
CA GLN A 88 10.29 -3.69 -3.49
C GLN A 88 8.80 -3.69 -3.12
N ALA A 89 8.47 -4.47 -2.09
CA ALA A 89 7.16 -4.45 -1.45
C ALA A 89 6.94 -3.10 -0.75
N TRP A 90 5.66 -2.72 -0.59
CA TRP A 90 5.31 -1.57 0.22
C TRP A 90 5.50 -1.89 1.70
N SER A 91 6.22 -1.01 2.40
CA SER A 91 6.43 -1.09 3.83
C SER A 91 5.91 0.17 4.53
N VAL A 92 5.45 0.03 5.77
CA VAL A 92 5.07 1.17 6.59
C VAL A 92 6.33 1.96 6.96
N ALA A 93 6.41 3.19 6.47
CA ALA A 93 7.54 4.08 6.69
C ALA A 93 7.32 4.98 7.91
N ASN A 94 6.08 5.38 8.19
CA ASN A 94 5.76 6.18 9.36
C ASN A 94 4.31 5.95 9.82
N TYR A 95 4.13 5.97 11.14
CA TYR A 95 2.85 5.92 11.82
C TYR A 95 2.82 7.02 12.89
N GLY A 96 1.81 7.89 12.86
CA GLY A 96 1.63 8.95 13.85
C GLY A 96 0.20 8.99 14.38
N TYR A 97 0.03 8.93 15.71
CA TYR A 97 -1.26 9.10 16.37
C TYR A 97 -1.38 10.49 17.00
N LEU A 98 -2.47 11.18 16.71
CA LEU A 98 -2.80 12.47 17.31
C LEU A 98 -4.13 12.33 18.06
N PRO A 99 -4.14 12.34 19.40
CA PRO A 99 -5.39 12.26 20.16
C PRO A 99 -6.26 13.49 19.88
N ILE A 100 -7.58 13.31 19.88
CA ILE A 100 -8.50 14.44 19.90
C ILE A 100 -8.41 15.05 21.31
N SER A 101 -7.76 16.22 21.42
CA SER A 101 -7.82 16.98 22.66
C SER A 101 -9.27 17.36 22.91
N LYS A 102 -9.81 16.93 24.05
CA LYS A 102 -11.05 17.49 24.58
C LYS A 102 -10.87 18.97 24.91
#